data_AF-A0A5N4B690-F1
#
_entry.id   AF-A0A5N4B690-F1
#
_cell.length_a   1.000
_cell.length_b   1.000
_cell.length_c   1.000
_cell.angle_alpha   90.00
_cell.angle_beta   90.00
_cell.angle_gamma   90.00
#
_symmetry.space_group_name_H-M   'P 1'
#
loop_
_entity.id
_entity.type
_entity.pdbx_description
1 polymer ?
#
loop_
_entity_poly.entity_id
_entity_poly.type
_entity_poly.pdbx_seq_one_letter_code
_entity_poly.pdbx_strand_id
1 'polypeptide(L)'
;MLLSFGSIEAGRKKAPGQGPPVMLINGEIKRNISPLFAPDGKTPVHGQLYMLDPMMMQDSVAQNPLSTKFGIKREILQKLFTILQKHHPLCEAFNIMHQLYMETSADVQRQGFDEVQHVTLVLVNPRQVPDAIIDPGLHPRAVNLPQVKELCAFYVSNENDEPVYRYGTWLKKKNGQVICFPLYDRLNDCLHYVLNLANGDFGYYPGIEKVKKRNTPNQRTITSAEQNDLGCSPNAVYDEEIDEVEHKNHVSVRDFYRFHLAIRGDNKGATHFLYPFGSITQEYIIDQSIKADQQVHEFIKKNYDTFCTTAPEVRMALDRDLQKLCEGKKLGKVLRLSPRMVGSPAWYQQHFHDATALFNRIGRPTFMIATTCNPSWNEVKEHLLKNQYITDRPDIICRVFLVKIEKMRKLIEKGHIFGKVKAFIESLEFQKRGGPHTHRLISLDCPNSPEYVDEYVSAEIPKLPDANDKSDEAEMSRKLRELVIKFQIHNCNTICLNDSGKCSKGFPKKFSNSTITYEDRPAIYKRRSPENGGETYKTPGGNIITNASVVP
;
A
#
# COMPACT_ATOMS: atom_id res chain seq x y z
N MET A 1 -14.77 -7.83 24.78
CA MET A 1 -14.18 -7.48 23.48
C MET A 1 -13.94 -5.96 23.33
N LEU A 2 -12.83 -5.47 23.86
CA LEU A 2 -12.13 -4.32 23.27
C LEU A 2 -11.11 -4.92 22.30
N LEU A 3 -11.05 -4.39 21.09
CA LEU A 3 -10.28 -5.00 20.01
C LEU A 3 -8.84 -4.51 20.10
N SER A 4 -7.89 -5.43 20.19
CA SER A 4 -6.48 -5.07 20.01
C SER A 4 -5.83 -6.02 19.03
N PHE A 5 -5.12 -5.41 18.09
CA PHE A 5 -4.57 -6.01 16.89
C PHE A 5 -3.19 -6.58 17.19
N GLY A 6 -2.83 -7.69 16.53
CA GLY A 6 -1.41 -8.02 16.46
C GLY A 6 -0.66 -6.77 15.97
N SER A 7 0.41 -6.36 16.65
CA SER A 7 1.14 -5.20 16.16
C SER A 7 2.00 -5.65 14.98
N ILE A 8 1.87 -4.99 13.84
CA ILE A 8 2.85 -5.11 12.77
C ILE A 8 4.04 -4.21 13.10
N GLU A 9 5.19 -4.83 13.30
CA GLU A 9 6.45 -4.11 13.34
C GLU A 9 7.20 -4.33 12.02
N ALA A 10 7.57 -3.21 11.41
CA ALA A 10 8.54 -3.10 10.34
C ALA A 10 9.39 -1.86 10.63
N GLY A 11 10.61 -1.79 10.11
CA GLY A 11 11.57 -0.75 10.45
C GLY A 11 10.95 0.65 10.41
N ARG A 12 10.86 1.33 11.57
CA ARG A 12 10.23 2.64 11.70
C ARG A 12 11.16 3.72 11.13
N LYS A 13 10.87 4.21 9.92
CA LYS A 13 11.39 5.50 9.45
C LYS A 13 10.26 6.53 9.56
N LYS A 14 10.56 7.69 10.16
CA LYS A 14 9.63 8.83 10.08
C LYS A 14 9.37 9.13 8.61
N ALA A 15 8.09 9.20 8.21
CA ALA A 15 7.73 9.66 6.88
C ALA A 15 8.37 11.04 6.66
N PRO A 16 9.11 11.27 5.57
CA PRO A 16 9.73 12.56 5.33
C PRO A 16 8.67 13.61 4.95
N GLY A 17 8.27 14.45 5.90
CA GLY A 17 7.46 15.66 5.66
C GLY A 17 6.30 15.86 6.64
N GLN A 18 5.56 16.97 6.45
CA GLN A 18 4.35 17.32 7.20
C GLN A 18 3.05 16.75 6.57
N GLY A 19 3.16 15.66 5.80
CA GLY A 19 2.00 15.01 5.16
C GLY A 19 1.18 14.17 6.15
N PRO A 20 -0.04 13.74 5.77
CA PRO A 20 -0.80 12.79 6.58
C PRO A 20 0.02 11.52 6.84
N PRO A 21 -0.13 10.87 8.01
CA PRO A 21 0.61 9.67 8.34
C PRO A 21 0.30 8.58 7.30
N VAL A 22 1.35 8.09 6.64
CA VAL A 22 1.28 6.95 5.71
C VAL A 22 1.95 5.76 6.39
N MET A 23 1.32 4.59 6.34
CA MET A 23 1.97 3.35 6.78
C MET A 23 3.06 2.98 5.76
N LEU A 24 4.31 3.00 6.20
CA LEU A 24 5.48 2.59 5.41
C LEU A 24 6.07 1.35 6.07
N ILE A 25 6.04 0.23 5.36
CA ILE A 25 6.63 -1.03 5.81
C ILE A 25 7.96 -1.21 5.09
N ASN A 26 9.05 -1.29 5.86
CA ASN A 26 10.39 -1.62 5.37
C ASN A 26 10.95 -2.78 6.19
N GLY A 27 11.42 -3.83 5.53
CA GLY A 27 12.00 -5.01 6.17
C GLY A 27 11.00 -6.13 6.42
N GLU A 28 11.40 -7.11 7.23
CA GLU A 28 10.57 -8.25 7.60
C GLU A 28 9.35 -7.80 8.43
N ILE A 29 8.15 -8.18 8.00
CA ILE A 29 6.94 -7.98 8.80
C ILE A 29 6.90 -9.03 9.89
N LYS A 30 6.83 -8.57 11.14
CA LYS A 30 6.49 -9.43 12.27
C LYS A 30 5.13 -9.04 12.82
N ARG A 31 4.31 -10.05 13.07
CA ARG A 31 3.01 -9.92 13.74
C ARG A 31 3.18 -10.37 15.17
N ASN A 32 3.15 -9.43 16.09
CA ASN A 32 3.25 -9.73 17.50
C ASN A 32 1.84 -9.80 18.09
N ILE A 33 1.46 -10.97 18.60
CA ILE A 33 0.21 -11.16 19.33
C ILE A 33 0.59 -11.37 20.80
N SER A 34 -0.06 -10.63 21.70
CA SER A 34 0.16 -10.80 23.13
C SER A 34 -0.50 -12.09 23.64
N PRO A 35 0.02 -12.68 24.73
CA PRO A 35 -0.69 -13.71 25.48
C PRO A 35 -2.10 -13.27 25.87
N LEU A 36 -2.95 -14.26 26.14
CA LEU A 36 -4.37 -14.08 26.45
C LEU A 36 -4.63 -13.07 27.59
N PHE A 37 -3.77 -13.06 28.61
CA PHE A 37 -3.78 -12.10 29.70
C PHE A 37 -2.46 -11.35 29.78
N ALA A 38 -2.51 -10.14 30.33
CA ALA A 38 -1.31 -9.36 30.61
C ALA A 38 -0.76 -9.84 31.96
N PRO A 39 0.57 -9.99 32.14
CA PRO A 39 1.12 -10.25 33.46
C PRO A 39 0.67 -9.17 34.46
N ASP A 40 0.44 -9.55 35.72
CA ASP A 40 -0.15 -8.67 36.73
C ASP A 40 0.49 -7.27 36.78
N GLY A 41 -0.37 -6.25 36.72
CA GLY A 41 -0.01 -4.84 36.79
C GLY A 41 0.59 -4.23 35.52
N LYS A 42 0.74 -4.97 34.42
CA LYS A 42 1.29 -4.44 33.15
C LYS A 42 0.21 -4.25 32.10
N THR A 43 0.20 -3.08 31.46
CA THR A 43 -0.62 -2.85 30.27
C THR A 43 -0.07 -3.68 29.10
N PRO A 44 -0.90 -4.47 28.40
CA PRO A 44 -0.49 -5.21 27.20
C PRO A 44 0.14 -4.28 26.16
N VAL A 45 1.26 -4.70 25.55
CA VAL A 45 2.01 -3.90 24.57
C VAL A 45 1.54 -4.17 23.14
N HIS A 46 1.04 -5.38 22.85
CA HIS A 46 0.47 -5.80 21.57
C HIS A 46 -0.96 -6.33 21.75
N GLY A 47 -1.70 -6.56 20.67
CA GLY A 47 -3.07 -7.03 20.77
C GLY A 47 -3.22 -8.41 21.40
N GLN A 48 -4.14 -8.50 22.36
CA GLN A 48 -4.50 -9.75 23.01
C GLN A 48 -5.70 -10.38 22.32
N LEU A 49 -5.73 -11.70 22.32
CA LEU A 49 -6.86 -12.50 21.87
C LEU A 49 -7.99 -12.40 22.93
N TYR A 50 -8.70 -11.27 23.03
CA TYR A 50 -9.62 -11.03 24.14
C TYR A 50 -10.81 -11.99 24.15
N MET A 51 -10.78 -12.93 25.09
CA MET A 51 -11.94 -13.71 25.48
C MET A 51 -12.41 -13.16 26.82
N LEU A 52 -13.43 -12.32 26.80
CA LEU A 52 -14.10 -11.91 28.02
C LEU A 52 -15.58 -12.10 27.80
N ASP A 53 -16.21 -12.70 28.80
CA ASP A 53 -17.64 -12.62 29.05
C ASP A 53 -18.12 -11.16 28.81
N PRO A 54 -19.24 -10.95 28.08
CA PRO A 54 -19.89 -9.66 27.92
C PRO A 54 -19.94 -8.78 29.17
N MET A 55 -20.07 -9.37 30.37
CA MET A 55 -20.11 -8.65 31.65
C MET A 55 -18.72 -8.16 32.08
N MET A 56 -17.71 -9.02 32.14
CA MET A 56 -16.34 -8.62 32.54
C MET A 56 -15.72 -7.62 31.56
N MET A 57 -16.11 -7.67 30.28
CA MET A 57 -15.73 -6.64 29.32
C MET A 57 -16.28 -5.27 29.73
N GLN A 58 -17.54 -5.19 30.17
CA GLN A 58 -18.18 -3.90 30.47
C GLN A 58 -17.44 -3.16 31.58
N ASP A 59 -16.98 -3.88 32.59
CA ASP A 59 -16.22 -3.33 33.70
C ASP A 59 -14.80 -2.92 33.28
N SER A 60 -14.12 -3.77 32.51
CA SER A 60 -12.78 -3.47 31.96
C SER A 60 -12.78 -2.29 30.97
N VAL A 61 -13.80 -2.17 30.11
CA VAL A 61 -13.99 -1.04 29.19
C VAL A 61 -14.25 0.25 29.96
N ALA A 62 -15.12 0.20 30.97
CA ALA A 62 -15.46 1.37 31.78
C ALA A 62 -14.26 1.88 32.60
N GLN A 63 -13.35 0.98 32.98
CA GLN A 63 -12.12 1.31 33.71
C GLN A 63 -10.94 1.69 32.80
N ASN A 64 -10.99 1.36 31.50
CA ASN A 64 -9.89 1.64 30.57
C ASN A 64 -9.89 3.13 30.13
N PRO A 65 -8.81 3.90 30.40
CA PRO A 65 -8.71 5.32 30.03
C PRO A 65 -8.89 5.59 28.53
N LEU A 66 -8.55 4.61 27.67
CA LEU A 66 -8.69 4.74 26.22
C LEU A 66 -10.17 4.72 25.78
N SER A 67 -11.04 4.01 26.51
CA SER A 67 -12.47 3.95 26.19
C SER A 67 -13.13 5.31 26.36
N THR A 68 -12.80 6.03 27.43
CA THR A 68 -13.27 7.39 27.69
C THR A 68 -12.67 8.39 26.71
N LYS A 69 -11.38 8.25 26.38
CA LYS A 69 -10.67 9.10 25.41
C LYS A 69 -11.25 9.00 24.00
N PHE A 70 -11.63 7.81 23.56
CA PHE A 70 -12.15 7.56 22.20
C PHE A 70 -13.68 7.47 22.14
N GLY A 71 -14.39 7.69 23.25
CA GLY A 71 -15.86 7.71 23.29
C GLY A 71 -16.51 6.39 22.87
N ILE A 72 -15.90 5.26 23.23
CA ILE A 72 -16.38 3.93 22.84
C ILE A 72 -17.74 3.65 23.51
N LYS A 73 -18.79 3.50 22.70
CA LYS A 73 -20.15 3.25 23.21
C LYS A 73 -20.39 1.78 23.53
N ARG A 74 -20.86 1.51 24.75
CA ARG A 74 -21.21 0.17 25.25
C ARG A 74 -22.16 -0.58 24.32
N GLU A 75 -23.20 0.09 23.82
CA GLU A 75 -24.19 -0.51 22.92
C GLU A 75 -23.58 -1.03 21.60
N ILE A 76 -22.56 -0.35 21.08
CA ILE A 76 -21.87 -0.76 19.85
C ILE A 76 -21.07 -2.04 20.09
N LEU A 77 -20.37 -2.11 21.23
CA LEU A 77 -19.61 -3.31 21.61
C LEU A 77 -20.51 -4.52 21.81
N GLN A 78 -21.68 -4.33 22.45
CA GLN A 78 -22.66 -5.40 22.64
C GLN A 78 -23.19 -5.92 21.30
N LYS A 79 -23.57 -5.02 20.38
CA LYS A 79 -24.04 -5.41 19.04
C LYS A 79 -22.97 -6.17 18.26
N LEU A 80 -21.74 -5.66 18.25
CA LEU A 80 -20.62 -6.31 17.57
C LEU A 80 -20.37 -7.72 18.12
N PHE A 81 -20.46 -7.88 19.44
CA PHE A 81 -20.28 -9.18 20.09
C PHE A 81 -21.35 -10.19 19.69
N THR A 82 -22.62 -9.78 19.66
CA THR A 82 -23.71 -10.63 19.20
C THR A 82 -23.50 -11.08 17.75
N ILE A 83 -23.00 -10.19 16.88
CA ILE A 83 -22.70 -10.52 15.49
C ILE A 83 -21.60 -11.58 15.41
N LEU A 84 -20.47 -11.36 16.10
CA LEU A 84 -19.35 -12.30 16.07
C LEU A 84 -19.73 -13.67 16.65
N GLN A 85 -20.40 -13.71 17.81
CA GLN A 85 -20.86 -14.98 18.38
C GLN A 85 -21.77 -15.77 17.43
N LYS A 86 -22.62 -15.07 16.70
CA LYS A 86 -23.60 -15.69 15.81
C LYS A 86 -22.98 -16.14 14.49
N HIS A 87 -22.01 -15.40 13.96
CA HIS A 87 -21.56 -15.55 12.58
C HIS A 87 -20.10 -15.96 12.43
N HIS A 88 -19.23 -15.63 13.39
CA HIS A 88 -17.82 -15.94 13.28
C HIS A 88 -17.56 -17.40 13.69
N PRO A 89 -17.04 -18.26 12.79
CA PRO A 89 -16.94 -19.70 12.99
C PRO A 89 -16.01 -20.11 14.13
N LEU A 90 -15.17 -19.18 14.60
CA LEU A 90 -14.20 -19.42 15.67
C LEU A 90 -14.67 -18.91 17.05
N CYS A 91 -15.81 -18.21 17.12
CA CYS A 91 -16.29 -17.63 18.38
C CYS A 91 -16.60 -18.67 19.46
N GLU A 92 -17.15 -19.82 19.09
CA GLU A 92 -17.42 -20.91 20.02
C GLU A 92 -16.12 -21.48 20.61
N ALA A 93 -15.11 -21.69 19.77
CA ALA A 93 -13.79 -22.17 20.21
C ALA A 93 -13.14 -21.21 21.22
N PHE A 94 -13.29 -19.88 21.02
CA PHE A 94 -12.83 -18.89 21.98
C PHE A 94 -13.62 -18.95 23.30
N ASN A 95 -14.94 -19.08 23.28
CA ASN A 95 -15.74 -19.17 24.51
C ASN A 95 -15.36 -20.39 25.36
N ILE A 96 -15.16 -21.54 24.72
CA ILE A 96 -14.71 -22.77 25.38
C ILE A 96 -13.32 -22.56 26.02
N MET A 97 -12.41 -21.89 25.32
CA MET A 97 -11.06 -21.62 25.83
C MET A 97 -11.07 -20.68 27.04
N HIS A 98 -11.97 -19.69 27.09
CA HIS A 98 -12.16 -18.83 28.26
C HIS A 98 -12.65 -19.61 29.49
N GLN A 99 -13.68 -20.43 29.32
CA GLN A 99 -14.22 -21.22 30.42
C GLN A 99 -13.14 -22.15 30.99
N LEU A 100 -12.43 -22.85 30.10
CA LEU A 100 -11.29 -23.69 30.44
C LEU A 100 -10.22 -22.92 31.23
N TYR A 101 -9.83 -21.73 30.76
CA TYR A 101 -8.89 -20.90 31.48
C TYR A 101 -9.35 -20.57 32.91
N MET A 102 -10.60 -20.15 33.09
CA MET A 102 -11.14 -19.76 34.41
C MET A 102 -11.13 -20.94 35.38
N GLU A 103 -11.53 -22.12 34.91
CA GLU A 103 -11.50 -23.36 35.68
C GLU A 103 -10.06 -23.71 36.11
N THR A 104 -9.09 -23.57 35.21
CA THR A 104 -7.69 -23.88 35.54
C THR A 104 -7.01 -22.84 36.38
N SER A 105 -7.30 -21.56 36.17
CA SER A 105 -6.80 -20.52 37.06
C SER A 105 -7.23 -20.81 38.49
N ALA A 106 -8.46 -21.27 38.70
CA ALA A 106 -8.94 -21.68 40.01
C ALA A 106 -8.25 -22.95 40.55
N ASP A 107 -7.91 -23.91 39.69
CA ASP A 107 -7.19 -25.13 40.09
C ASP A 107 -5.71 -24.88 40.40
N VAL A 108 -5.04 -24.02 39.63
CA VAL A 108 -3.63 -23.61 39.80
C VAL A 108 -3.45 -22.81 41.09
N GLN A 109 -4.39 -21.91 41.40
CA GLN A 109 -4.45 -21.21 42.68
C GLN A 109 -4.68 -22.19 43.85
N ARG A 110 -5.53 -23.21 43.68
CA ARG A 110 -5.72 -24.27 44.67
C ARG A 110 -4.46 -25.13 44.89
N GLN A 111 -3.57 -25.22 43.90
CA GLN A 111 -2.30 -25.95 43.97
C GLN A 111 -1.13 -25.09 44.48
N GLY A 112 -1.36 -23.83 44.85
CA GLY A 112 -0.35 -22.95 45.45
C GLY A 112 0.56 -22.25 44.43
N PHE A 113 0.16 -22.19 43.16
CA PHE A 113 0.82 -21.40 42.14
C PHE A 113 0.09 -20.06 41.94
N ASP A 114 0.85 -18.98 41.74
CA ASP A 114 0.31 -17.62 41.72
C ASP A 114 -0.46 -17.28 40.42
N GLU A 115 -0.02 -17.77 39.25
CA GLU A 115 -0.62 -17.41 37.95
C GLU A 115 -0.54 -18.51 36.88
N VAL A 116 -1.47 -18.46 35.93
CA VAL A 116 -1.45 -19.28 34.69
C VAL A 116 -0.55 -18.61 33.66
N GLN A 117 0.60 -19.21 33.36
CA GLN A 117 1.62 -18.57 32.53
C GLN A 117 1.34 -18.59 31.01
N HIS A 118 0.60 -19.58 30.49
CA HIS A 118 0.33 -19.71 29.05
C HIS A 118 -1.05 -20.32 28.74
N VAL A 119 -1.69 -19.84 27.66
CA VAL A 119 -3.02 -20.30 27.20
C VAL A 119 -3.04 -20.43 25.68
N THR A 120 -3.51 -21.56 25.14
CA THR A 120 -3.48 -21.85 23.69
C THR A 120 -4.83 -22.38 23.18
N LEU A 121 -5.27 -21.89 22.02
CA LEU A 121 -6.49 -22.31 21.32
C LEU A 121 -6.21 -23.36 20.25
N VAL A 122 -7.01 -24.41 20.12
CA VAL A 122 -6.92 -25.36 18.99
C VAL A 122 -8.17 -25.28 18.12
N LEU A 123 -7.99 -25.00 16.82
CA LEU A 123 -9.09 -24.92 15.86
C LEU A 123 -9.19 -26.23 15.05
N VAL A 124 -10.09 -27.10 15.56
CA VAL A 124 -10.82 -28.25 14.99
C VAL A 124 -10.06 -29.45 14.38
N ASN A 125 -10.64 -30.61 14.70
CA ASN A 125 -10.32 -32.00 14.39
C ASN A 125 -11.02 -32.47 13.09
N PRO A 126 -10.35 -33.19 12.17
CA PRO A 126 -10.94 -33.71 10.92
C PRO A 126 -12.23 -34.53 11.06
N ARG A 127 -12.58 -35.00 12.26
CA ARG A 127 -13.76 -35.86 12.52
C ARG A 127 -15.12 -35.14 12.58
N GLN A 128 -15.18 -33.84 12.29
CA GLN A 128 -16.42 -33.04 12.36
C GLN A 128 -16.71 -32.25 11.07
N VAL A 129 -16.16 -32.68 9.93
CA VAL A 129 -16.53 -32.15 8.61
C VAL A 129 -17.78 -32.91 8.10
N PRO A 130 -18.85 -32.23 7.64
CA PRO A 130 -20.09 -32.87 7.17
C PRO A 130 -19.85 -33.90 6.03
N ASP A 131 -20.64 -34.97 6.03
CA ASP A 131 -20.52 -36.23 5.26
C ASP A 131 -20.49 -36.15 3.71
N ALA A 132 -20.36 -34.97 3.11
CA ALA A 132 -20.27 -34.83 1.65
C ALA A 132 -18.90 -35.26 1.07
N ILE A 133 -17.95 -35.73 1.90
CA ILE A 133 -16.58 -36.08 1.52
C ILE A 133 -16.08 -37.30 2.32
N ILE A 134 -16.56 -38.51 2.06
CA ILE A 134 -15.87 -39.74 2.53
C ILE A 134 -15.92 -40.82 1.43
N ASP A 135 -14.73 -41.28 1.03
CA ASP A 135 -14.45 -42.37 0.10
C ASP A 135 -14.97 -43.73 0.64
N PRO A 136 -15.72 -44.53 -0.14
CA PRO A 136 -16.28 -45.82 0.29
C PRO A 136 -15.26 -46.92 0.65
N GLY A 137 -13.96 -46.70 0.47
CA GLY A 137 -12.93 -47.74 0.58
C GLY A 137 -12.38 -48.10 1.97
N LEU A 138 -12.81 -47.45 3.07
CA LEU A 138 -12.20 -47.70 4.41
C LEU A 138 -12.99 -48.69 5.28
N HIS A 139 -12.31 -49.73 5.79
CA HIS A 139 -12.92 -50.88 6.46
C HIS A 139 -13.41 -50.59 7.92
N PRO A 140 -14.58 -51.10 8.37
CA PRO A 140 -15.31 -50.57 9.55
C PRO A 140 -14.82 -51.00 10.94
N ARG A 141 -13.63 -51.61 11.09
CA ARG A 141 -13.18 -52.20 12.39
C ARG A 141 -11.77 -51.83 12.84
N ALA A 142 -11.18 -50.78 12.28
CA ALA A 142 -9.98 -50.19 12.88
C ALA A 142 -10.39 -49.04 13.80
N VAL A 143 -10.05 -49.17 15.09
CA VAL A 143 -10.17 -48.18 16.19
C VAL A 143 -11.44 -48.26 17.06
N ASN A 144 -11.26 -48.76 18.29
CA ASN A 144 -12.22 -48.62 19.39
C ASN A 144 -12.41 -47.14 19.78
N LEU A 145 -13.66 -46.73 20.00
CA LEU A 145 -14.06 -45.35 20.31
C LEU A 145 -13.92 -45.02 21.81
N PRO A 146 -13.47 -43.79 22.18
CA PRO A 146 -13.59 -43.27 23.55
C PRO A 146 -15.03 -42.83 23.88
N GLN A 147 -15.50 -43.12 25.10
CA GLN A 147 -16.86 -42.88 25.60
C GLN A 147 -17.08 -41.54 26.34
N VAL A 148 -16.30 -40.49 26.07
CA VAL A 148 -16.56 -39.14 26.62
C VAL A 148 -16.22 -38.06 25.60
N LYS A 149 -17.07 -37.02 25.49
CA LYS A 149 -16.84 -35.85 24.63
C LYS A 149 -15.52 -35.18 25.08
N GLU A 150 -14.54 -35.19 24.19
CA GLU A 150 -13.12 -35.05 24.48
C GLU A 150 -12.76 -33.70 25.14
N LEU A 151 -12.07 -33.80 26.30
CA LEU A 151 -11.52 -32.70 27.11
C LEU A 151 -10.23 -32.10 26.50
N CYS A 152 -10.06 -30.78 26.63
CA CYS A 152 -8.77 -30.08 26.49
C CYS A 152 -8.08 -29.96 27.87
N ALA A 153 -6.74 -29.93 27.94
CA ALA A 153 -6.04 -29.63 29.19
C ALA A 153 -4.74 -28.80 29.02
N PHE A 154 -4.27 -28.27 30.14
CA PHE A 154 -3.34 -27.16 30.34
C PHE A 154 -1.88 -27.61 30.46
N TYR A 155 -0.92 -26.69 30.27
CA TYR A 155 0.51 -26.94 30.52
C TYR A 155 1.29 -25.68 30.94
N VAL A 156 2.30 -25.88 31.79
CA VAL A 156 3.31 -24.92 32.28
C VAL A 156 4.69 -25.43 31.83
N SER A 157 5.57 -24.57 31.28
CA SER A 157 6.94 -24.97 30.90
C SER A 157 7.95 -23.83 31.01
N ASN A 158 9.17 -24.15 31.47
CA ASN A 158 10.31 -23.24 31.65
C ASN A 158 11.46 -23.49 30.64
N GLU A 159 11.19 -23.73 29.35
CA GLU A 159 12.26 -24.02 28.39
C GLU A 159 12.74 -22.78 27.60
N ASN A 160 14.03 -22.47 27.73
CA ASN A 160 14.75 -21.32 27.16
C ASN A 160 15.10 -21.45 25.66
N ASP A 161 14.60 -22.47 24.96
CA ASP A 161 14.92 -22.70 23.55
C ASP A 161 13.71 -22.36 22.66
N GLU A 162 13.60 -21.09 22.25
CA GLU A 162 12.68 -20.70 21.18
C GLU A 162 13.15 -21.29 19.84
N PRO A 163 12.32 -22.09 19.13
CA PRO A 163 12.67 -22.52 17.79
C PRO A 163 12.67 -21.34 16.80
N VAL A 164 13.58 -21.37 15.84
CA VAL A 164 13.68 -20.35 14.78
C VAL A 164 12.50 -20.49 13.82
N TYR A 165 11.41 -19.78 14.09
CA TYR A 165 10.20 -19.70 13.26
C TYR A 165 10.49 -18.97 11.95
N ARG A 166 10.16 -19.56 10.79
CA ARG A 166 10.48 -18.91 9.50
C ARG A 166 9.30 -18.56 8.59
N TYR A 167 8.16 -19.27 8.56
CA TYR A 167 7.02 -18.93 7.66
C TYR A 167 5.66 -19.46 8.17
N GLY A 168 4.55 -18.70 8.05
CA GLY A 168 3.18 -19.12 8.40
C GLY A 168 2.71 -18.74 9.82
N THR A 169 1.45 -19.05 10.16
CA THR A 169 0.90 -18.87 11.51
C THR A 169 1.02 -20.18 12.29
N TRP A 170 1.73 -20.17 13.42
CA TRP A 170 2.01 -21.39 14.17
C TRP A 170 1.17 -21.51 15.42
N LEU A 171 0.76 -22.73 15.71
CA LEU A 171 -0.04 -23.09 16.87
C LEU A 171 0.54 -24.32 17.56
N LYS A 172 1.00 -24.21 18.81
CA LYS A 172 1.56 -25.32 19.58
C LYS A 172 0.48 -26.03 20.40
N LYS A 173 0.21 -27.31 20.15
CA LYS A 173 -0.73 -28.15 20.90
C LYS A 173 -0.14 -28.63 22.23
N LYS A 174 -1.04 -29.08 23.11
CA LYS A 174 -0.78 -29.67 24.45
C LYS A 174 0.28 -30.78 24.48
N ASN A 175 0.32 -31.66 23.49
CA ASN A 175 1.26 -32.79 23.44
C ASN A 175 2.65 -32.39 22.88
N GLY A 176 2.94 -31.09 22.77
CA GLY A 176 4.15 -30.57 22.12
C GLY A 176 4.07 -30.51 20.60
N GLN A 177 3.00 -31.04 19.99
CA GLN A 177 2.82 -31.01 18.53
C GLN A 177 2.57 -29.57 18.06
N VAL A 178 3.40 -29.08 17.15
CA VAL A 178 3.16 -27.77 16.52
C VAL A 178 2.35 -27.96 15.23
N ILE A 179 1.24 -27.24 15.10
CA ILE A 179 0.49 -27.06 13.86
C ILE A 179 1.00 -25.79 13.19
N CYS A 180 1.36 -25.91 11.93
CA CYS A 180 1.58 -24.76 11.08
C CYS A 180 0.31 -24.54 10.25
N PHE A 181 -0.29 -23.36 10.34
CA PHE A 181 -1.14 -22.83 9.29
C PHE A 181 -0.22 -22.22 8.23
N PRO A 182 -0.18 -22.80 7.01
CA PRO A 182 0.63 -22.25 5.93
C PRO A 182 0.26 -20.79 5.65
N LEU A 183 1.16 -20.05 5.01
CA LEU A 183 0.96 -18.63 4.69
C LEU A 183 -0.39 -18.34 4.01
N TYR A 184 -0.84 -19.26 3.14
CA TYR A 184 -2.09 -19.17 2.38
C TYR A 184 -3.21 -20.07 2.93
N ASP A 185 -3.26 -20.28 4.25
CA ASP A 185 -4.41 -20.93 4.87
C ASP A 185 -5.65 -20.04 4.79
N ARG A 186 -6.80 -20.62 4.40
CA ARG A 186 -8.07 -19.91 4.24
C ARG A 186 -8.54 -19.19 5.51
N LEU A 187 -8.09 -19.62 6.68
CA LEU A 187 -8.46 -19.05 7.98
C LEU A 187 -7.57 -17.87 8.38
N ASN A 188 -6.40 -17.70 7.75
CA ASN A 188 -5.46 -16.66 8.19
C ASN A 188 -6.09 -15.27 8.14
N ASP A 189 -6.81 -14.89 7.09
CA ASP A 189 -7.30 -13.52 6.98
C ASP A 189 -8.33 -13.18 8.04
N CYS A 190 -9.32 -14.04 8.28
CA CYS A 190 -10.33 -13.79 9.30
C CYS A 190 -9.78 -13.90 10.72
N LEU A 191 -8.73 -14.70 10.95
CA LEU A 191 -7.99 -14.73 12.22
C LEU A 191 -7.30 -13.40 12.54
N HIS A 192 -6.80 -12.70 11.52
CA HIS A 192 -6.05 -11.45 11.71
C HIS A 192 -6.94 -10.20 11.59
N TYR A 193 -7.98 -10.24 10.76
CA TYR A 193 -8.86 -9.10 10.46
C TYR A 193 -10.32 -9.37 10.87
N VAL A 194 -10.50 -9.84 12.10
CA VAL A 194 -11.79 -10.26 12.69
C VAL A 194 -12.90 -9.20 12.55
N LEU A 195 -12.57 -7.91 12.53
CA LEU A 195 -13.55 -6.83 12.38
C LEU A 195 -14.01 -6.61 10.96
N ASN A 196 -13.06 -6.63 10.03
CA ASN A 196 -13.33 -6.49 8.61
C ASN A 196 -14.08 -7.73 8.11
N LEU A 197 -13.74 -8.90 8.66
CA LEU A 197 -14.26 -10.21 8.32
C LEU A 197 -15.09 -10.79 9.47
N ALA A 198 -16.01 -10.00 10.01
CA ALA A 198 -16.82 -10.38 11.19
C ALA A 198 -17.71 -11.61 10.96
N ASN A 199 -18.01 -11.94 9.71
CA ASN A 199 -18.73 -13.17 9.36
C ASN A 199 -17.80 -14.39 9.24
N GLY A 200 -16.50 -14.22 9.47
CA GLY A 200 -15.50 -15.28 9.31
C GLY A 200 -15.23 -15.65 7.86
N ASP A 201 -15.44 -14.72 6.93
CA ASP A 201 -15.22 -14.93 5.50
C ASP A 201 -13.79 -15.44 5.27
N PHE A 202 -13.67 -16.50 4.47
CA PHE A 202 -12.37 -17.10 4.19
C PHE A 202 -11.47 -16.17 3.38
N GLY A 203 -10.20 -16.17 3.73
CA GLY A 203 -9.13 -15.59 2.93
C GLY A 203 -8.78 -16.44 1.71
N TYR A 204 -7.78 -15.99 0.97
CA TYR A 204 -7.24 -16.75 -0.15
C TYR A 204 -6.69 -18.11 0.31
N TYR A 205 -6.93 -19.16 -0.49
CA TYR A 205 -6.24 -20.43 -0.40
C TYR A 205 -5.97 -21.01 -1.79
N PRO A 206 -4.92 -21.83 -1.98
CA PRO A 206 -4.63 -22.45 -3.27
C PRO A 206 -5.75 -23.42 -3.69
N GLY A 207 -6.08 -23.43 -5.00
CA GLY A 207 -7.04 -24.38 -5.57
C GLY A 207 -8.46 -23.84 -5.74
N ILE A 208 -8.72 -22.55 -5.49
CA ILE A 208 -10.00 -21.92 -5.83
C ILE A 208 -10.19 -21.98 -7.36
N GLU A 209 -11.15 -22.75 -7.85
CA GLU A 209 -11.39 -22.88 -9.29
C GLU A 209 -12.01 -21.61 -9.89
N LYS A 210 -11.52 -21.21 -11.07
CA LYS A 210 -12.17 -20.17 -11.87
C LYS A 210 -13.47 -20.73 -12.46
N VAL A 211 -14.60 -20.10 -12.16
CA VAL A 211 -15.87 -20.43 -12.81
C VAL A 211 -15.73 -20.16 -14.31
N LYS A 212 -15.90 -21.20 -15.15
CA LYS A 212 -15.90 -21.05 -16.62
C LYS A 212 -16.93 -19.99 -17.00
N LYS A 213 -16.51 -18.93 -17.69
CA LYS A 213 -17.41 -17.88 -18.16
C LYS A 213 -18.49 -18.51 -19.04
N ARG A 214 -19.78 -18.22 -18.76
CA ARG A 214 -20.78 -18.13 -19.84
C ARG A 214 -20.29 -17.05 -20.79
N ASN A 215 -20.25 -17.34 -22.10
CA ASN A 215 -19.90 -16.38 -23.14
C ASN A 215 -20.73 -15.09 -22.99
N THR A 216 -20.19 -14.09 -22.29
CA THR A 216 -20.73 -12.73 -22.28
C THR A 216 -19.96 -11.90 -23.31
N PRO A 217 -20.63 -11.24 -24.27
CA PRO A 217 -19.95 -10.59 -25.42
C PRO A 217 -19.16 -9.32 -25.10
N ASN A 218 -18.83 -9.02 -23.84
CA ASN A 218 -18.33 -7.68 -23.47
C ASN A 218 -17.27 -7.70 -22.37
N GLN A 219 -16.29 -8.61 -22.46
CA GLN A 219 -14.97 -8.21 -21.95
C GLN A 219 -14.34 -7.35 -23.02
N ARG A 220 -14.15 -6.06 -22.72
CA ARG A 220 -13.14 -5.25 -23.42
C ARG A 220 -11.82 -5.97 -23.23
N THR A 221 -11.44 -6.80 -24.20
CA THR A 221 -10.07 -7.23 -24.37
C THR A 221 -9.30 -5.95 -24.61
N ILE A 222 -8.43 -5.58 -23.65
CA ILE A 222 -7.46 -4.52 -23.88
C ILE A 222 -6.73 -4.95 -25.15
N THR A 223 -6.88 -4.17 -26.21
CA THR A 223 -6.29 -4.51 -27.50
C THR A 223 -4.76 -4.48 -27.34
N SER A 224 -4.03 -5.26 -28.13
CA SER A 224 -2.56 -5.21 -28.15
C SER A 224 -2.02 -3.79 -28.42
N ALA A 225 -2.82 -2.92 -29.04
CA ALA A 225 -2.55 -1.49 -29.18
C ALA A 225 -2.65 -0.70 -27.84
N GLU A 226 -3.62 -1.01 -26.97
CA GLU A 226 -3.77 -0.39 -25.65
C GLU A 226 -2.74 -0.90 -24.62
N GLN A 227 -2.24 -2.14 -24.77
CA GLN A 227 -1.09 -2.65 -24.00
C GLN A 227 0.23 -1.99 -24.41
N ASN A 228 0.40 -1.66 -25.70
CA ASN A 228 1.55 -0.93 -26.20
C ASN A 228 1.59 0.54 -25.74
N ASP A 229 0.44 1.17 -25.48
CA ASP A 229 0.34 2.56 -25.00
C ASP A 229 0.88 2.77 -23.56
N LEU A 230 1.07 1.69 -22.78
CA LEU A 230 1.60 1.74 -21.41
C LEU A 230 3.12 1.50 -21.32
N GLY A 231 3.83 1.44 -22.45
CA GLY A 231 5.29 1.26 -22.44
C GLY A 231 5.72 -0.11 -21.89
N CYS A 232 4.90 -1.14 -22.09
CA CYS A 232 5.23 -2.48 -21.66
C CYS A 232 6.39 -3.02 -22.51
N SER A 233 7.49 -3.44 -21.87
CA SER A 233 8.61 -4.03 -22.61
C SER A 233 8.17 -5.39 -23.15
N PRO A 234 8.27 -5.66 -24.46
CA PRO A 234 7.74 -6.89 -25.07
C PRO A 234 8.34 -8.19 -24.52
N ASN A 235 9.51 -8.09 -23.88
CA ASN A 235 10.23 -9.20 -23.29
C ASN A 235 10.19 -9.21 -21.76
N ALA A 236 9.50 -8.24 -21.15
CA ALA A 236 9.33 -8.20 -19.71
C ALA A 236 8.17 -9.10 -19.28
N VAL A 237 8.33 -9.74 -18.13
CA VAL A 237 7.32 -10.60 -17.52
C VAL A 237 6.59 -9.80 -16.47
N TYR A 238 5.28 -9.67 -16.67
CA TYR A 238 4.38 -8.97 -15.78
C TYR A 238 3.74 -9.95 -14.79
N ASP A 239 3.43 -9.42 -13.62
CA ASP A 239 2.69 -10.08 -12.56
C ASP A 239 1.40 -10.76 -13.06
N GLU A 240 0.65 -10.10 -13.95
CA GLU A 240 -0.54 -10.67 -14.60
C GLU A 240 -0.22 -11.89 -15.48
N GLU A 241 0.89 -11.87 -16.21
CA GLU A 241 1.30 -12.97 -17.08
C GLU A 241 1.71 -14.19 -16.25
N ILE A 242 2.37 -13.95 -15.10
CA ILE A 242 2.70 -15.01 -14.13
C ILE A 242 1.40 -15.68 -13.63
N ASP A 243 0.38 -14.88 -13.31
CA ASP A 243 -0.92 -15.42 -12.89
C ASP A 243 -1.61 -16.22 -13.99
N GLU A 244 -1.55 -15.78 -15.24
CA GLU A 244 -2.13 -16.50 -16.38
C GLU A 244 -1.44 -17.85 -16.61
N VAL A 245 -0.14 -17.92 -16.40
CA VAL A 245 0.66 -19.15 -16.54
C VAL A 245 0.45 -20.12 -15.37
N GLU A 246 0.69 -19.68 -14.13
CA GLU A 246 0.62 -20.54 -12.94
C GLU A 246 -0.82 -20.83 -12.50
N HIS A 247 -1.76 -19.92 -12.79
CA HIS A 247 -3.14 -19.95 -12.29
C HIS A 247 -4.17 -19.85 -13.42
N LYS A 248 -3.92 -20.54 -14.54
CA LYS A 248 -4.85 -20.57 -15.69
C LYS A 248 -6.27 -20.99 -15.31
N ASN A 249 -6.41 -22.07 -14.54
CA ASN A 249 -7.70 -22.65 -14.15
C ASN A 249 -8.14 -22.29 -12.71
N HIS A 250 -7.25 -21.65 -11.95
CA HIS A 250 -7.47 -21.32 -10.55
C HIS A 250 -7.37 -19.81 -10.32
N VAL A 251 -7.95 -19.31 -9.24
CA VAL A 251 -7.83 -17.89 -8.87
C VAL A 251 -6.43 -17.65 -8.29
N SER A 252 -5.72 -16.62 -8.75
CA SER A 252 -4.45 -16.20 -8.16
C SER A 252 -4.68 -15.42 -6.85
N VAL A 253 -3.64 -15.25 -6.02
CA VAL A 253 -3.73 -14.43 -4.80
C VAL A 253 -4.17 -13.01 -5.17
N ARG A 254 -3.57 -12.48 -6.24
CA ARG A 254 -3.84 -11.14 -6.78
C ARG A 254 -5.27 -11.02 -7.30
N ASP A 255 -5.76 -11.97 -8.09
CA ASP A 255 -7.14 -12.00 -8.59
C ASP A 255 -8.15 -11.98 -7.43
N PHE A 256 -7.91 -12.81 -6.42
CA PHE A 256 -8.77 -12.91 -5.24
C PHE A 256 -8.86 -11.57 -4.51
N TYR A 257 -7.74 -10.94 -4.16
CA TYR A 257 -7.78 -9.70 -3.40
C TYR A 257 -8.19 -8.49 -4.26
N ARG A 258 -7.87 -8.45 -5.56
CA ARG A 258 -8.42 -7.43 -6.48
C ARG A 258 -9.94 -7.47 -6.53
N PHE A 259 -10.52 -8.67 -6.58
CA PHE A 259 -11.96 -8.86 -6.52
C PHE A 259 -12.55 -8.35 -5.19
N HIS A 260 -11.91 -8.66 -4.07
CA HIS A 260 -12.37 -8.22 -2.74
C HIS A 260 -12.17 -6.73 -2.46
N LEU A 261 -11.21 -6.07 -3.11
CA LEU A 261 -11.04 -4.62 -3.07
C LEU A 261 -12.00 -3.88 -4.02
N ALA A 262 -12.57 -4.58 -5.00
CA ALA A 262 -13.45 -3.96 -5.97
C ALA A 262 -14.84 -3.67 -5.38
N ILE A 263 -15.21 -2.38 -5.39
CA ILE A 263 -16.57 -1.93 -5.13
C ILE A 263 -17.49 -2.42 -6.26
N ARG A 264 -18.58 -3.11 -5.90
CA ARG A 264 -19.52 -3.75 -6.83
C ARG A 264 -20.97 -3.52 -6.38
N GLY A 265 -21.88 -3.40 -7.35
CA GLY A 265 -23.32 -3.21 -7.14
C GLY A 265 -23.78 -1.75 -7.12
N ASP A 266 -25.10 -1.53 -7.23
CA ASP A 266 -25.73 -0.22 -7.05
C ASP A 266 -25.70 0.12 -5.55
N ASN A 267 -24.69 0.89 -5.15
CA ASN A 267 -24.40 1.30 -3.76
C ASN A 267 -25.44 2.25 -3.14
N LYS A 268 -26.73 1.92 -3.21
CA LYS A 268 -27.75 2.59 -2.41
C LYS A 268 -27.92 1.85 -1.09
N GLY A 269 -26.91 1.95 -0.21
CA GLY A 269 -27.06 1.69 1.22
C GLY A 269 -26.09 0.70 1.87
N ALA A 270 -25.39 -0.16 1.13
CA ALA A 270 -24.41 -1.08 1.70
C ALA A 270 -23.00 -0.50 1.68
N THR A 271 -22.36 -0.40 2.86
CA THR A 271 -20.98 0.05 2.97
C THR A 271 -20.02 -1.11 2.64
N HIS A 272 -18.96 -0.85 1.87
CA HIS A 272 -17.93 -1.85 1.58
C HIS A 272 -17.33 -2.42 2.87
N PHE A 273 -17.03 -3.72 2.93
CA PHE A 273 -16.58 -4.37 4.18
C PHE A 273 -15.17 -3.93 4.63
N LEU A 274 -14.35 -3.38 3.73
CA LEU A 274 -13.01 -2.87 4.07
C LEU A 274 -12.99 -1.36 4.39
N TYR A 275 -13.40 -0.53 3.43
CA TYR A 275 -13.09 0.90 3.44
C TYR A 275 -13.59 1.75 4.63
N PRO A 276 -14.59 1.36 5.44
CA PRO A 276 -14.95 2.06 6.68
C PRO A 276 -13.89 1.99 7.78
N PHE A 277 -12.93 1.07 7.70
CA PHE A 277 -12.02 0.74 8.80
C PHE A 277 -10.67 1.48 8.76
N GLY A 278 -10.52 2.52 7.93
CA GLY A 278 -9.37 3.44 7.95
C GLY A 278 -8.01 2.73 7.90
N SER A 279 -7.15 2.95 8.90
CA SER A 279 -5.80 2.36 8.97
C SER A 279 -5.79 0.83 8.95
N ILE A 280 -6.82 0.15 9.48
CA ILE A 280 -6.93 -1.32 9.42
C ILE A 280 -7.06 -1.77 7.96
N THR A 281 -7.72 -0.97 7.13
CA THR A 281 -7.81 -1.22 5.68
C THR A 281 -6.45 -1.08 5.00
N GLN A 282 -5.69 -0.05 5.37
CA GLN A 282 -4.34 0.17 4.82
C GLN A 282 -3.44 -1.02 5.17
N GLU A 283 -3.50 -1.49 6.41
CA GLU A 283 -2.77 -2.66 6.88
C GLU A 283 -3.18 -3.93 6.13
N TYR A 284 -4.50 -4.16 5.97
CA TYR A 284 -5.03 -5.28 5.20
C TYR A 284 -4.50 -5.29 3.76
N ILE A 285 -4.55 -4.14 3.08
CA ILE A 285 -4.10 -4.02 1.68
C ILE A 285 -2.60 -4.33 1.56
N ILE A 286 -1.77 -3.77 2.45
CA ILE A 286 -0.32 -3.98 2.41
C ILE A 286 0.03 -5.44 2.71
N ASP A 287 -0.67 -6.06 3.67
CA ASP A 287 -0.47 -7.47 3.96
C ASP A 287 -0.81 -8.37 2.75
N GLN A 288 -1.95 -8.10 2.12
CA GLN A 288 -2.38 -8.87 0.96
C GLN A 288 -1.47 -8.64 -0.26
N SER A 289 -0.90 -7.44 -0.43
CA SER A 289 0.07 -7.19 -1.49
C SER A 289 1.36 -7.98 -1.27
N ILE A 290 1.84 -8.09 -0.03
CA ILE A 290 3.05 -8.87 0.28
C ILE A 290 2.84 -10.37 0.02
N LYS A 291 1.64 -10.89 0.27
CA LYS A 291 1.28 -12.27 -0.10
C LYS A 291 1.31 -12.49 -1.62
N ALA A 292 0.91 -11.50 -2.41
CA ALA A 292 1.01 -11.54 -3.86
C ALA A 292 2.47 -11.42 -4.33
N ASP A 293 3.27 -10.54 -3.74
CA ASP A 293 4.70 -10.41 -4.04
C ASP A 293 5.46 -11.71 -3.71
N GLN A 294 5.10 -12.39 -2.63
CA GLN A 294 5.66 -13.69 -2.27
C GLN A 294 5.33 -14.76 -3.32
N GLN A 295 4.14 -14.73 -3.92
CA GLN A 295 3.77 -15.65 -5.01
C GLN A 295 4.64 -15.40 -6.26
N VAL A 296 4.89 -14.14 -6.61
CA VAL A 296 5.82 -13.76 -7.69
C VAL A 296 7.25 -14.24 -7.36
N HIS A 297 7.69 -14.06 -6.12
CA HIS A 297 9.01 -14.54 -5.68
C HIS A 297 9.17 -16.05 -5.80
N GLU A 298 8.15 -16.83 -5.41
CA GLU A 298 8.17 -18.29 -5.59
C GLU A 298 8.21 -18.68 -7.07
N PHE A 299 7.51 -17.96 -7.95
CA PHE A 299 7.61 -18.16 -9.39
C PHE A 299 9.04 -17.90 -9.91
N ILE A 300 9.68 -16.81 -9.47
CA ILE A 300 11.07 -16.49 -9.83
C ILE A 300 12.02 -17.59 -9.37
N LYS A 301 11.84 -18.12 -8.16
CA LYS A 301 12.65 -19.23 -7.63
C LYS A 301 12.53 -20.50 -8.47
N LYS A 302 11.30 -20.88 -8.86
CA LYS A 302 11.06 -22.05 -9.72
C LYS A 302 11.73 -21.91 -11.08
N ASN A 303 11.72 -20.68 -11.62
CA ASN A 303 12.24 -20.36 -12.95
C ASN A 303 13.61 -19.66 -12.89
N TYR A 304 14.42 -20.05 -11.90
CA TYR A 304 15.67 -19.37 -11.53
C TYR A 304 16.62 -19.17 -12.73
N ASP A 305 16.87 -20.21 -13.51
CA ASP A 305 17.82 -20.15 -14.63
C ASP A 305 17.38 -19.19 -15.75
N THR A 306 16.09 -18.82 -15.77
CA THR A 306 15.54 -17.86 -16.75
C THR A 306 15.59 -16.42 -16.24
N PHE A 307 15.29 -16.21 -14.96
CA PHE A 307 15.11 -14.87 -14.40
C PHE A 307 16.28 -14.37 -13.57
N CYS A 308 17.23 -15.23 -13.22
CA CYS A 308 18.41 -14.85 -12.45
C CYS A 308 19.67 -15.05 -13.27
N THR A 309 20.59 -14.10 -13.13
CA THR A 309 21.97 -14.23 -13.60
C THR A 309 22.89 -14.32 -12.39
N THR A 310 23.85 -15.25 -12.42
CA THR A 310 24.97 -15.24 -11.48
C THR A 310 26.02 -14.29 -12.05
N ALA A 311 26.21 -13.12 -11.44
CA ALA A 311 27.34 -12.25 -11.74
C ALA A 311 28.56 -12.75 -10.93
N PRO A 312 29.54 -13.46 -11.52
CA PRO A 312 30.62 -14.10 -10.77
C PRO A 312 31.48 -13.07 -10.03
N GLU A 313 31.70 -11.92 -10.65
CA GLU A 313 32.45 -10.79 -10.10
C GLU A 313 31.80 -10.22 -8.83
N VAL A 314 30.48 -10.01 -8.85
CA VAL A 314 29.72 -9.52 -7.69
C VAL A 314 29.77 -10.55 -6.56
N ARG A 315 29.64 -11.84 -6.90
CA ARG A 315 29.77 -12.91 -5.91
C ARG A 315 31.15 -12.93 -5.27
N MET A 316 32.21 -12.85 -6.07
CA MET A 316 33.59 -12.79 -5.55
C MET A 316 33.83 -11.56 -4.67
N ALA A 317 33.29 -10.40 -5.05
CA ALA A 317 33.39 -9.19 -4.24
C ALA A 317 32.67 -9.35 -2.89
N LEU A 318 31.41 -9.80 -2.91
CA LEU A 318 30.62 -10.05 -1.70
C LEU A 318 31.24 -11.11 -0.79
N ASP A 319 31.87 -12.14 -1.36
CA ASP A 319 32.52 -13.20 -0.58
C ASP A 319 33.76 -12.65 0.13
N ARG A 320 34.58 -11.83 -0.55
CA ARG A 320 35.70 -11.13 0.08
C ARG A 320 35.26 -10.21 1.22
N ASP A 321 34.18 -9.46 1.02
CA ASP A 321 33.65 -8.58 2.06
C ASP A 321 33.05 -9.36 3.24
N LEU A 322 32.41 -10.51 2.97
CA LEU A 322 31.93 -11.42 4.01
C LEU A 322 33.08 -11.98 4.84
N GLN A 323 34.17 -12.43 4.21
CA GLN A 323 35.33 -12.96 4.94
C GLN A 323 36.00 -11.88 5.81
N LYS A 324 35.99 -10.61 5.41
CA LYS A 324 36.49 -9.50 6.24
C LYS A 324 35.62 -9.22 7.46
N LEU A 325 34.30 -9.41 7.35
CA LEU A 325 33.35 -9.12 8.43
C LEU A 325 33.21 -10.29 9.41
N CYS A 326 33.20 -11.52 8.90
CA CYS A 326 32.98 -12.75 9.67
C CYS A 326 33.71 -13.92 8.99
N GLU A 327 34.94 -14.16 9.39
CA GLU A 327 35.76 -15.27 8.90
C GLU A 327 35.07 -16.62 9.09
N GLY A 328 35.10 -17.48 8.06
CA GLY A 328 34.52 -18.82 8.09
C GLY A 328 33.03 -18.93 7.74
N LYS A 329 32.35 -17.81 7.48
CA LYS A 329 30.98 -17.82 6.91
C LYS A 329 31.05 -18.12 5.40
N LYS A 330 30.10 -18.90 4.89
CA LYS A 330 29.96 -19.17 3.44
C LYS A 330 28.91 -18.26 2.83
N LEU A 331 29.28 -17.55 1.76
CA LEU A 331 28.31 -16.79 0.98
C LEU A 331 27.31 -17.75 0.30
N GLY A 332 26.02 -17.43 0.44
CA GLY A 332 24.94 -18.15 -0.23
C GLY A 332 24.89 -17.88 -1.75
N LYS A 333 23.75 -18.18 -2.37
CA LYS A 333 23.51 -17.83 -3.78
C LYS A 333 23.34 -16.30 -3.90
N VAL A 334 24.07 -15.69 -4.84
CA VAL A 334 23.89 -14.28 -5.22
C VAL A 334 22.91 -14.23 -6.38
N LEU A 335 21.78 -13.55 -6.17
CA LEU A 335 20.69 -13.45 -7.15
C LEU A 335 20.75 -12.07 -7.79
N ARG A 336 20.96 -11.99 -9.09
CA ARG A 336 20.72 -10.77 -9.87
C ARG A 336 19.54 -11.03 -10.81
N LEU A 337 18.42 -10.36 -10.55
CA LEU A 337 17.25 -10.43 -11.41
C LEU A 337 17.56 -9.89 -12.81
N SER A 338 17.04 -10.58 -13.82
CA SER A 338 17.12 -10.22 -15.23
C SER A 338 16.32 -8.95 -15.53
N PRO A 339 16.72 -8.14 -16.54
CA PRO A 339 15.89 -7.05 -17.04
C PRO A 339 14.50 -7.46 -17.50
N ARG A 340 14.24 -8.76 -17.71
CA ARG A 340 12.89 -9.27 -18.00
C ARG A 340 11.95 -9.17 -16.80
N MET A 341 12.46 -9.13 -15.57
CA MET A 341 11.59 -9.06 -14.38
C MET A 341 11.20 -7.60 -14.11
N VAL A 342 9.93 -7.26 -14.28
CA VAL A 342 9.39 -5.92 -14.02
C VAL A 342 9.69 -5.51 -12.57
N GLY A 343 10.05 -4.24 -12.37
CA GLY A 343 10.39 -3.71 -11.04
C GLY A 343 11.76 -4.15 -10.50
N SER A 344 12.49 -5.03 -11.20
CA SER A 344 13.86 -5.36 -10.79
C SER A 344 14.83 -4.19 -11.03
N PRO A 345 15.95 -4.11 -10.29
CA PRO A 345 16.98 -3.10 -10.55
C PRO A 345 17.50 -3.12 -11.99
N ALA A 346 17.62 -4.31 -12.60
CA ALA A 346 18.07 -4.47 -13.97
C ALA A 346 17.03 -3.96 -14.98
N TRP A 347 15.73 -4.13 -14.70
CA TRP A 347 14.64 -3.58 -15.51
C TRP A 347 14.65 -2.05 -15.49
N TYR A 348 14.77 -1.43 -14.31
CA TYR A 348 14.89 0.03 -14.20
C TYR A 348 16.15 0.58 -14.89
N GLN A 349 17.28 -0.12 -14.78
CA GLN A 349 18.52 0.24 -15.49
C GLN A 349 18.33 0.18 -17.00
N GLN A 350 17.64 -0.84 -17.52
CA GLN A 350 17.35 -0.95 -18.94
C GLN A 350 16.51 0.24 -19.44
N HIS A 351 15.43 0.59 -18.74
CA HIS A 351 14.60 1.77 -19.09
C HIS A 351 15.40 3.08 -19.05
N PHE A 352 16.30 3.23 -18.08
CA PHE A 352 17.20 4.38 -18.04
C PHE A 352 18.16 4.43 -19.23
N HIS A 353 18.73 3.29 -19.62
CA HIS A 353 19.59 3.20 -20.80
C HIS A 353 18.82 3.46 -22.09
N ASP A 354 17.62 2.90 -22.24
CA ASP A 354 16.74 3.12 -23.38
C ASP A 354 16.36 4.60 -23.50
N ALA A 355 16.05 5.23 -22.36
CA ALA A 355 15.78 6.65 -22.30
C ALA A 355 16.96 7.51 -22.73
N THR A 356 18.13 7.18 -22.23
CA THR A 356 19.38 7.87 -22.57
C THR A 356 19.71 7.69 -24.04
N ALA A 357 19.58 6.47 -24.58
CA ALA A 357 19.83 6.16 -25.99
C ALA A 357 18.84 6.89 -26.91
N LEU A 358 17.55 6.95 -26.53
CA LEU A 358 16.53 7.68 -27.26
C LEU A 358 16.89 9.17 -27.37
N PHE A 359 17.13 9.84 -26.25
CA PHE A 359 17.45 11.28 -26.22
C PHE A 359 18.85 11.61 -26.76
N ASN A 360 19.80 10.68 -26.73
CA ASN A 360 21.06 10.84 -27.46
C ASN A 360 20.86 10.85 -28.98
N ARG A 361 19.87 10.11 -29.49
CA ARG A 361 19.56 10.03 -30.93
C ARG A 361 18.67 11.18 -31.40
N ILE A 362 17.62 11.51 -30.65
CA ILE A 362 16.64 12.52 -31.07
C ILE A 362 17.01 13.95 -30.64
N GLY A 363 17.97 14.09 -29.73
CA GLY A 363 18.29 15.35 -29.07
C GLY A 363 17.54 15.52 -27.75
N ARG A 364 17.72 16.68 -27.13
CA ARG A 364 17.15 16.97 -25.81
C ARG A 364 15.63 17.01 -25.86
N PRO A 365 14.93 16.53 -24.81
CA PRO A 365 13.50 16.73 -24.69
C PRO A 365 13.13 18.21 -24.77
N THR A 366 12.01 18.52 -25.43
CA THR A 366 11.43 19.86 -25.49
C THR A 366 10.75 20.22 -24.16
N PHE A 367 9.99 19.28 -23.59
CA PHE A 367 9.29 19.48 -22.32
C PHE A 367 9.60 18.37 -21.31
N MET A 368 9.71 18.77 -20.05
CA MET A 368 9.59 17.89 -18.89
C MET A 368 8.32 18.27 -18.13
N ILE A 369 7.29 17.43 -18.21
CA ILE A 369 6.02 17.64 -17.53
C ILE A 369 5.99 16.75 -16.30
N ALA A 370 5.83 17.38 -15.13
CA ALA A 370 5.61 16.67 -13.89
C ALA A 370 4.15 16.86 -13.46
N THR A 371 3.42 15.77 -13.23
CA THR A 371 2.02 15.85 -12.79
C THR A 371 1.88 15.22 -11.41
N THR A 372 1.52 16.04 -10.43
CA THR A 372 1.32 15.60 -9.06
C THR A 372 -0.17 15.48 -8.76
N CYS A 373 -0.56 14.39 -8.09
CA CYS A 373 -1.93 14.20 -7.66
C CYS A 373 -2.40 15.29 -6.69
N ASN A 374 -3.64 15.76 -6.84
CA ASN A 374 -4.26 16.74 -5.95
C ASN A 374 -5.38 16.10 -5.11
N PRO A 375 -5.16 15.91 -3.79
CA PRO A 375 -6.19 15.41 -2.86
C PRO A 375 -7.48 16.22 -2.82
N SER A 376 -7.44 17.49 -3.25
CA SER A 376 -8.56 18.42 -3.18
C SER A 376 -9.52 18.34 -4.37
N TRP A 377 -9.26 17.47 -5.36
CA TRP A 377 -10.15 17.27 -6.49
C TRP A 377 -11.55 16.85 -6.04
N ASN A 378 -12.59 17.37 -6.70
CA ASN A 378 -13.98 17.11 -6.34
C ASN A 378 -14.31 15.63 -6.48
N GLU A 379 -13.80 14.97 -7.54
CA GLU A 379 -13.99 13.54 -7.76
C GLU A 379 -13.43 12.70 -6.62
N VAL A 380 -12.37 13.17 -5.94
CA VAL A 380 -11.84 12.51 -4.75
C VAL A 380 -12.77 12.77 -3.56
N LYS A 381 -13.07 14.04 -3.27
CA LYS A 381 -13.89 14.43 -2.11
C LYS A 381 -15.28 13.81 -2.12
N GLU A 382 -15.92 13.73 -3.28
CA GLU A 382 -17.26 13.17 -3.46
C GLU A 382 -17.32 11.66 -3.19
N HIS A 383 -16.21 10.95 -3.36
CA HIS A 383 -16.15 9.50 -3.17
C HIS A 383 -15.53 9.08 -1.81
N LEU A 384 -15.08 10.04 -1.00
CA LEU A 384 -14.65 9.79 0.37
C LEU A 384 -15.87 9.77 1.31
N LEU A 385 -15.88 8.81 2.24
CA LEU A 385 -16.83 8.81 3.34
C LEU A 385 -16.54 9.98 4.30
N LYS A 386 -17.56 10.36 5.09
CA LYS A 386 -17.37 11.36 6.14
C LYS A 386 -16.23 10.92 7.08
N ASN A 387 -15.30 11.84 7.36
CA ASN A 387 -14.10 11.62 8.17
C ASN A 387 -13.06 10.65 7.56
N GLN A 388 -13.17 10.31 6.29
CA GLN A 388 -12.18 9.49 5.58
C GLN A 388 -11.09 10.38 4.95
N TYR A 389 -9.84 9.94 5.04
CA TYR A 389 -8.71 10.60 4.37
C TYR A 389 -8.37 9.92 3.04
N ILE A 390 -7.66 10.63 2.16
CA ILE A 390 -7.20 10.07 0.86
C ILE A 390 -6.37 8.80 1.02
N THR A 391 -5.64 8.67 2.14
CA THR A 391 -4.79 7.53 2.47
C THR A 391 -5.61 6.29 2.81
N ASP A 392 -6.86 6.45 3.23
CA ASP A 392 -7.79 5.34 3.50
C ASP A 392 -8.43 4.80 2.21
N ARG A 393 -8.36 5.58 1.12
CA ARG A 393 -8.88 5.23 -0.22
C ARG A 393 -7.81 5.38 -1.29
N PRO A 394 -6.71 4.60 -1.20
CA PRO A 394 -5.67 4.62 -2.22
C PRO A 394 -6.23 4.24 -3.61
N ASP A 395 -7.31 3.46 -3.67
CA ASP A 395 -8.00 3.10 -4.91
C ASP A 395 -8.62 4.30 -5.62
N ILE A 396 -9.28 5.22 -4.89
CA ILE A 396 -9.91 6.42 -5.49
C ILE A 396 -8.83 7.33 -6.05
N ILE A 397 -7.82 7.65 -5.23
CA ILE A 397 -6.82 8.64 -5.62
C ILE A 397 -6.02 8.16 -6.84
N CYS A 398 -5.68 6.87 -6.90
CA CYS A 398 -5.00 6.28 -8.05
C CYS A 398 -5.90 6.27 -9.29
N ARG A 399 -7.18 5.87 -9.17
CA ARG A 399 -8.12 5.85 -10.31
C ARG A 399 -8.37 7.23 -10.89
N VAL A 400 -8.67 8.21 -10.03
CA VAL A 400 -8.89 9.61 -10.47
C VAL A 400 -7.63 10.16 -11.14
N PHE A 401 -6.45 9.89 -10.56
CA PHE A 401 -5.18 10.30 -11.15
C PHE A 401 -4.96 9.67 -12.54
N LEU A 402 -5.11 8.35 -12.68
CA LEU A 402 -4.95 7.66 -13.96
C LEU A 402 -5.91 8.16 -15.03
N VAL A 403 -7.18 8.41 -14.69
CA VAL A 403 -8.16 8.98 -15.64
C VAL A 403 -7.73 10.38 -16.12
N LYS A 404 -7.22 11.22 -15.22
CA LYS A 404 -6.74 12.56 -15.56
C LYS A 404 -5.46 12.51 -16.39
N ILE A 405 -4.51 11.65 -16.05
CA ILE A 405 -3.30 11.43 -16.85
C ILE A 405 -3.66 10.93 -18.24
N GLU A 406 -4.59 9.99 -18.37
CA GLU A 406 -5.01 9.48 -19.67
C GLU A 406 -5.66 10.57 -20.54
N LYS A 407 -6.48 11.44 -19.93
CA LYS A 407 -7.01 12.62 -20.63
C LYS A 407 -5.89 13.56 -21.07
N MET A 408 -4.89 13.80 -20.21
CA MET A 408 -3.73 14.64 -20.52
C MET A 408 -2.89 14.07 -21.66
N ARG A 409 -2.59 12.76 -21.64
CA ARG A 409 -1.90 12.04 -22.73
C ARG A 409 -2.60 12.25 -24.06
N LYS A 410 -3.93 12.04 -24.11
CA LYS A 410 -4.74 12.28 -25.31
C LYS A 410 -4.67 13.72 -25.81
N LEU A 411 -4.74 14.71 -24.91
CA LEU A 411 -4.61 16.12 -25.29
C LEU A 411 -3.23 16.44 -25.89
N ILE A 412 -2.16 15.91 -25.31
CA ILE A 412 -0.80 16.14 -25.76
C ILE A 412 -0.53 15.42 -27.09
N GLU A 413 -0.83 14.13 -27.17
CA GLU A 413 -0.43 13.27 -28.28
C GLU A 413 -1.38 13.30 -29.47
N LYS A 414 -2.70 13.38 -29.20
CA LYS A 414 -3.73 13.38 -30.26
C LYS A 414 -4.29 14.78 -30.50
N GLY A 415 -4.40 15.57 -29.42
CA GLY A 415 -4.84 16.96 -29.52
C GLY A 415 -3.73 17.93 -29.94
N HIS A 416 -2.45 17.50 -29.90
CA HIS A 416 -1.29 18.30 -30.29
C HIS A 416 -1.25 19.68 -29.61
N ILE A 417 -1.70 19.79 -28.36
CA ILE A 417 -1.78 21.08 -27.65
C ILE A 417 -0.43 21.78 -27.46
N PHE A 418 0.67 21.03 -27.56
CA PHE A 418 2.03 21.54 -27.53
C PHE A 418 2.74 21.39 -28.89
N GLY A 419 2.05 20.94 -29.92
CA GLY A 419 2.63 20.49 -31.19
C GLY A 419 2.70 18.96 -31.33
N LYS A 420 3.23 18.50 -32.46
CA LYS A 420 3.30 17.07 -32.79
C LYS A 420 4.40 16.38 -31.99
N VAL A 421 4.04 15.33 -31.24
CA VAL A 421 4.98 14.53 -30.45
C VAL A 421 5.79 13.62 -31.36
N LYS A 422 7.13 13.73 -31.28
CA LYS A 422 8.09 12.86 -31.98
C LYS A 422 8.47 11.64 -31.15
N ALA A 423 8.66 11.85 -29.85
CA ALA A 423 8.96 10.81 -28.89
C ALA A 423 8.61 11.25 -27.47
N PHE A 424 8.36 10.31 -26.58
CA PHE A 424 8.18 10.57 -25.17
C PHE A 424 8.68 9.42 -24.31
N ILE A 425 8.95 9.71 -23.05
CA ILE A 425 9.16 8.72 -21.99
C ILE A 425 8.39 9.18 -20.77
N GLU A 426 7.76 8.25 -20.07
CA GLU A 426 7.02 8.54 -18.86
C GLU A 426 7.40 7.57 -17.75
N SER A 427 7.58 8.11 -16.55
CA SER A 427 7.66 7.37 -15.31
C SER A 427 6.44 7.71 -14.46
N LEU A 428 5.78 6.67 -13.93
CA LEU A 428 4.71 6.78 -12.94
C LEU A 428 5.25 6.26 -11.61
N GLU A 429 5.20 7.10 -10.58
CA GLU A 429 5.73 6.79 -9.26
C GLU A 429 4.81 7.32 -8.16
N PHE A 430 5.07 6.92 -6.92
CA PHE A 430 4.50 7.57 -5.75
C PHE A 430 5.51 8.56 -5.18
N GLN A 431 5.11 9.82 -5.06
CA GLN A 431 5.94 10.82 -4.42
C GLN A 431 6.09 10.47 -2.92
N LYS A 432 7.19 10.91 -2.28
CA LYS A 432 7.44 10.70 -0.83
C LYS A 432 6.31 11.14 0.12
N ARG A 433 5.32 11.89 -0.38
CA ARG A 433 4.12 12.36 0.33
C ARG A 433 2.88 11.48 0.09
N GLY A 434 3.03 10.32 -0.56
CA GLY A 434 2.01 9.27 -0.69
C GLY A 434 1.05 9.41 -1.88
N GLY A 435 1.13 10.50 -2.66
CA GLY A 435 0.30 10.68 -3.85
C GLY A 435 0.96 10.11 -5.13
N PRO A 436 0.17 9.61 -6.09
CA PRO A 436 0.65 9.31 -7.44
C PRO A 436 1.26 10.55 -8.10
N HIS A 437 2.30 10.32 -8.89
CA HIS A 437 3.07 11.36 -9.54
C HIS A 437 3.63 10.84 -10.86
N THR A 438 3.65 11.67 -11.89
CA THR A 438 4.29 11.31 -13.16
C THR A 438 5.40 12.28 -13.53
N HIS A 439 6.42 11.74 -14.18
CA HIS A 439 7.45 12.50 -14.88
C HIS A 439 7.42 12.10 -16.35
N ARG A 440 7.12 13.05 -17.24
CA ARG A 440 7.04 12.83 -18.67
C ARG A 440 8.03 13.72 -19.40
N LEU A 441 8.94 13.12 -20.17
CA LEU A 441 9.82 13.82 -21.10
C LEU A 441 9.22 13.73 -22.50
N ILE A 442 9.10 14.85 -23.21
CA ILE A 442 8.48 14.92 -24.53
C ILE A 442 9.43 15.64 -25.48
N SER A 443 9.67 15.05 -26.65
CA SER A 443 10.30 15.71 -27.79
C SER A 443 9.25 16.00 -28.86
N LEU A 444 9.19 17.25 -29.29
CA LEU A 444 8.28 17.72 -30.32
C LEU A 444 8.98 17.86 -31.67
N ASP A 445 8.20 17.84 -32.74
CA ASP A 445 8.64 18.14 -34.09
C ASP A 445 8.58 19.65 -34.37
N CYS A 446 9.26 20.44 -33.53
CA CYS A 446 9.26 21.90 -33.61
C CYS A 446 10.60 22.50 -33.15
N PRO A 447 10.87 23.78 -33.48
CA PRO A 447 12.04 24.49 -32.98
C PRO A 447 11.99 24.60 -31.45
N ASN A 448 13.11 24.32 -30.77
CA ASN A 448 13.26 24.53 -29.33
C ASN A 448 13.93 25.89 -29.06
N SER A 449 13.28 26.98 -29.47
CA SER A 449 13.79 28.34 -29.28
C SER A 449 13.25 28.97 -27.97
N PRO A 450 13.93 29.96 -27.39
CA PRO A 450 13.42 30.66 -26.21
C PRO A 450 12.05 31.31 -26.41
N GLU A 451 11.76 31.81 -27.62
CA GLU A 451 10.47 32.41 -27.97
C GLU A 451 9.36 31.36 -27.96
N TYR A 452 9.65 30.16 -28.44
CA TYR A 452 8.74 29.02 -28.35
C TYR A 452 8.49 28.63 -26.89
N VAL A 453 9.53 28.62 -26.05
CA VAL A 453 9.36 28.37 -24.61
C VAL A 453 8.45 29.43 -23.97
N ASP A 454 8.64 30.71 -24.28
CA ASP A 454 7.86 31.82 -23.73
C ASP A 454 6.36 31.77 -24.11
N GLU A 455 5.98 31.05 -25.17
CA GLU A 455 4.58 30.83 -25.57
C GLU A 455 3.85 29.89 -24.59
N TYR A 456 4.55 28.91 -24.03
CA TYR A 456 3.96 27.86 -23.17
C TYR A 456 4.33 27.98 -21.70
N VAL A 457 5.52 28.52 -21.39
CA VAL A 457 6.11 28.55 -20.06
C VAL A 457 6.59 29.96 -19.75
N SER A 458 6.04 30.55 -18.69
CA SER A 458 6.56 31.77 -18.11
C SER A 458 6.43 31.71 -16.59
N ALA A 459 7.44 32.21 -15.88
CA ALA A 459 7.39 32.31 -14.42
C ALA A 459 6.73 33.63 -14.00
N GLU A 460 5.51 33.86 -14.46
CA GLU A 460 4.78 35.11 -14.25
C GLU A 460 3.44 34.89 -13.56
N ILE A 461 3.06 35.85 -12.74
CA ILE A 461 1.69 35.98 -12.25
C ILE A 461 0.84 36.51 -13.41
N PRO A 462 -0.22 35.80 -13.84
CA PRO A 462 -1.10 36.28 -14.89
C PRO A 462 -1.76 37.61 -14.51
N LYS A 463 -1.92 38.49 -15.51
CA LYS A 463 -2.58 39.79 -15.35
C LYS A 463 -3.99 39.60 -14.84
N LEU A 464 -4.37 40.40 -13.84
CA LEU A 464 -5.77 40.47 -13.41
C LEU A 464 -6.54 41.35 -14.40
N PRO A 465 -7.48 40.80 -15.17
CA PRO A 465 -8.31 41.60 -16.08
C PRO A 465 -9.26 42.51 -15.29
N ASP A 466 -9.79 43.54 -15.96
CA ASP A 466 -10.81 44.43 -15.39
C ASP A 466 -12.01 43.62 -14.87
N ALA A 467 -12.60 44.00 -13.74
CA ALA A 467 -13.70 43.26 -13.12
C ALA A 467 -14.95 43.14 -14.02
N ASN A 468 -15.15 44.11 -14.91
CA ASN A 468 -16.28 44.19 -15.83
C ASN A 468 -16.06 43.39 -17.12
N ASP A 469 -14.83 42.97 -17.42
CA ASP A 469 -14.53 42.18 -18.62
C ASP A 469 -15.00 40.72 -18.43
N LYS A 470 -16.08 40.35 -19.09
CA LYS A 470 -16.66 38.99 -19.03
C LYS A 470 -16.29 38.13 -20.24
N SER A 471 -15.28 38.51 -21.01
CA SER A 471 -14.76 37.67 -22.09
C SER A 471 -14.20 36.35 -21.56
N ASP A 472 -14.18 35.33 -22.41
CA ASP A 472 -13.61 34.02 -22.10
C ASP A 472 -12.13 34.13 -21.76
N GLU A 473 -11.39 35.03 -22.42
CA GLU A 473 -9.98 35.32 -22.14
C GLU A 473 -9.80 35.91 -20.74
N ALA A 474 -10.66 36.84 -20.34
CA ALA A 474 -10.62 37.43 -19.00
C ALA A 474 -10.95 36.39 -17.92
N GLU A 475 -11.95 35.54 -18.14
CA GLU A 475 -12.28 34.45 -17.22
C GLU A 475 -11.12 33.43 -17.11
N MET A 476 -10.53 33.04 -18.24
CA MET A 476 -9.37 32.16 -18.26
C MET A 476 -8.18 32.77 -17.51
N SER A 477 -7.87 34.05 -17.75
CA SER A 477 -6.77 34.73 -17.07
C SER A 477 -6.99 34.80 -15.56
N ARG A 478 -8.22 35.08 -15.10
CA ARG A 478 -8.55 35.04 -13.65
C ARG A 478 -8.33 33.66 -13.06
N LYS A 479 -8.77 32.61 -13.76
CA LYS A 479 -8.62 31.22 -13.31
C LYS A 479 -7.15 30.79 -13.26
N LEU A 480 -6.37 31.10 -14.30
CA LEU A 480 -4.92 30.86 -14.32
C LEU A 480 -4.23 31.62 -13.19
N ARG A 481 -4.61 32.88 -12.97
CA ARG A 481 -4.07 33.71 -11.89
C ARG A 481 -4.31 33.08 -10.52
N GLU A 482 -5.52 32.59 -10.25
CA GLU A 482 -5.85 31.89 -9.01
C GLU A 482 -4.98 30.64 -8.83
N LEU A 483 -4.85 29.81 -9.87
CA LEU A 483 -4.05 28.59 -9.85
C LEU A 483 -2.56 28.89 -9.61
N VAL A 484 -2.00 29.91 -10.27
CA VAL A 484 -0.60 30.32 -10.11
C VAL A 484 -0.35 30.81 -8.68
N ILE A 485 -1.20 31.69 -8.13
CA ILE A 485 -1.08 32.15 -6.73
C ILE A 485 -1.10 30.95 -5.78
N LYS A 486 -2.01 30.01 -6.01
CA LYS A 486 -2.28 28.91 -5.08
C LYS A 486 -1.22 27.82 -5.11
N PHE A 487 -0.70 27.49 -6.29
CA PHE A 487 0.13 26.30 -6.49
C PHE A 487 1.56 26.58 -6.97
N GLN A 488 1.80 27.73 -7.62
CA GLN A 488 3.09 28.03 -8.27
C GLN A 488 3.89 29.12 -7.56
N ILE A 489 3.45 29.60 -6.39
CA ILE A 489 4.23 30.55 -5.60
C ILE A 489 5.13 29.79 -4.62
N HIS A 490 6.44 29.97 -4.78
CA HIS A 490 7.41 29.51 -3.80
C HIS A 490 7.36 30.39 -2.55
N ASN A 491 6.92 29.81 -1.44
CA ASN A 491 6.97 30.43 -0.14
C ASN A 491 8.04 29.74 0.71
N CYS A 492 9.14 30.45 0.98
CA CYS A 492 10.26 29.90 1.76
C CYS A 492 9.79 29.53 3.17
N ASN A 493 10.12 28.31 3.61
CA ASN A 493 9.88 27.84 4.97
C ASN A 493 11.07 27.00 5.46
N THR A 494 10.96 26.46 6.67
CA THR A 494 12.01 25.64 7.31
C THR A 494 12.46 24.43 6.49
N ILE A 495 11.66 23.98 5.51
CA ILE A 495 11.98 22.83 4.65
C ILE A 495 13.01 23.22 3.57
N CYS A 496 13.00 24.47 3.09
CA CYS A 496 13.88 24.90 2.00
C CYS A 496 15.00 25.85 2.44
N LEU A 497 14.86 26.51 3.58
CA LEU A 497 15.91 27.39 4.13
C LEU A 497 17.04 26.55 4.73
N ASN A 498 18.28 26.89 4.38
CA ASN A 498 19.45 26.35 5.07
C ASN A 498 19.71 27.12 6.37
N ASP A 499 20.70 26.68 7.16
CA ASP A 499 21.06 27.29 8.44
C ASP A 499 21.44 28.78 8.33
N SER A 500 21.87 29.23 7.14
CA SER A 500 22.17 30.64 6.84
C SER A 500 20.95 31.47 6.40
N GLY A 501 19.73 30.90 6.46
CA GLY A 501 18.51 31.57 6.01
C GLY A 501 18.39 31.73 4.49
N LYS A 502 19.22 31.04 3.71
CA LYS A 502 19.17 31.06 2.24
C LYS A 502 18.33 29.90 1.72
N CYS A 503 17.51 30.17 0.71
CA CYS A 503 16.71 29.13 0.07
C CYS A 503 17.63 28.19 -0.74
N SER A 504 17.62 26.90 -0.41
CA SER A 504 18.30 25.83 -1.14
C SER A 504 17.87 25.70 -2.61
N LYS A 505 16.69 26.23 -2.97
CA LYS A 505 16.18 26.27 -4.35
C LYS A 505 16.55 27.57 -5.08
N GLY A 506 17.23 28.49 -4.40
CA GLY A 506 17.72 29.75 -4.96
C GLY A 506 16.61 30.77 -5.25
N PHE A 507 15.54 30.78 -4.44
CA PHE A 507 14.53 31.83 -4.46
C PHE A 507 14.90 32.98 -3.50
N PRO A 508 14.51 34.23 -3.79
CA PRO A 508 13.87 34.68 -5.03
C PRO A 508 14.80 34.56 -6.26
N LYS A 509 14.23 34.23 -7.43
CA LYS A 509 14.99 34.10 -8.69
C LYS A 509 15.22 35.47 -9.33
N LYS A 510 16.30 35.59 -10.12
CA LYS A 510 16.58 36.79 -10.91
C LYS A 510 15.49 37.00 -11.95
N PHE A 511 15.12 38.26 -12.19
CA PHE A 511 14.20 38.64 -13.26
C PHE A 511 14.85 38.46 -14.64
N SER A 512 14.02 38.18 -15.64
CA SER A 512 14.41 38.10 -17.05
C SER A 512 13.22 38.50 -17.92
N ASN A 513 13.42 39.35 -18.93
CA ASN A 513 12.33 39.81 -19.80
C ASN A 513 11.92 38.75 -20.84
N SER A 514 12.79 37.80 -21.14
CA SER A 514 12.57 36.65 -22.03
C SER A 514 13.24 35.40 -21.46
N THR A 515 12.90 34.23 -21.99
CA THR A 515 13.63 33.00 -21.66
C THR A 515 15.05 33.04 -22.26
N ILE A 516 16.02 32.47 -21.54
CA ILE A 516 17.41 32.28 -21.99
C ILE A 516 17.76 30.81 -21.79
N THR A 517 18.03 30.11 -22.89
CA THR A 517 18.45 28.71 -22.90
C THR A 517 19.97 28.59 -22.89
N TYR A 518 20.48 27.50 -22.33
CA TYR A 518 21.92 27.19 -22.33
C TYR A 518 22.15 25.74 -22.72
N GLU A 519 23.35 25.44 -23.21
CA GLU A 519 23.74 24.07 -23.50
C GLU A 519 24.07 23.29 -22.24
N ASP A 520 24.67 23.86 -21.21
CA ASP A 520 25.25 23.11 -20.08
C ASP A 520 24.55 23.36 -18.74
N ARG A 521 23.52 24.22 -18.73
CA ARG A 521 22.82 24.61 -17.50
C ARG A 521 21.31 24.83 -17.71
N PRO A 522 20.52 24.84 -16.62
CA PRO A 522 19.08 25.10 -16.71
C PRO A 522 18.77 26.46 -17.34
N ALA A 523 17.65 26.53 -18.08
CA ALA A 523 17.16 27.77 -18.67
C ALA A 523 16.80 28.81 -17.58
N ILE A 524 16.96 30.07 -17.92
CA ILE A 524 16.40 31.19 -17.16
C ILE A 524 15.08 31.55 -17.83
N TYR A 525 13.96 31.16 -17.22
CA TYR A 525 12.63 31.45 -17.77
C TYR A 525 12.28 32.94 -17.68
N LYS A 526 11.47 33.41 -18.64
CA LYS A 526 10.83 34.72 -18.60
C LYS A 526 10.12 34.96 -17.27
N ARG A 527 10.43 36.10 -16.67
CA ARG A 527 10.04 36.52 -15.33
C ARG A 527 10.24 38.02 -15.22
N ARG A 528 9.30 38.84 -15.71
CA ARG A 528 9.47 40.29 -15.73
C ARG A 528 9.46 40.88 -14.32
N SER A 529 10.29 41.90 -14.10
CA SER A 529 10.24 42.72 -12.89
C SER A 529 8.98 43.60 -12.88
N PRO A 530 8.55 44.12 -11.72
CA PRO A 530 7.46 45.09 -11.66
C PRO A 530 7.69 46.34 -12.53
N GLU A 531 8.94 46.80 -12.61
CA GLU A 531 9.34 47.94 -13.46
C GLU A 531 9.16 47.65 -14.96
N ASN A 532 9.26 46.39 -15.37
CA ASN A 532 9.07 45.94 -16.74
C ASN A 532 7.68 45.31 -16.98
N GLY A 533 6.67 45.71 -16.19
CA GLY A 533 5.28 45.27 -16.36
C GLY A 533 4.96 43.89 -15.78
N GLY A 534 5.81 43.36 -14.90
CA GLY A 534 5.54 42.15 -14.14
C GLY A 534 4.51 42.36 -13.03
N GLU A 535 3.49 41.50 -12.98
CA GLU A 535 2.44 41.57 -11.98
C GLU A 535 2.94 41.26 -10.56
N THR A 536 2.18 41.74 -9.57
CA THR A 536 2.42 41.45 -8.16
C THR A 536 1.16 40.89 -7.50
N TYR A 537 1.33 40.26 -6.34
CA TYR A 537 0.24 39.76 -5.53
C TYR A 537 0.48 40.11 -4.06
N LYS A 538 -0.50 40.75 -3.43
CA LYS A 538 -0.47 41.02 -2.00
C LYS A 538 -1.14 39.87 -1.25
N THR A 539 -0.38 39.19 -0.41
CA THR A 539 -0.89 38.12 0.45
C THR A 539 -1.83 38.67 1.52
N PRO A 540 -2.71 37.84 2.13
CA PRO A 540 -3.54 38.25 3.25
C PRO A 540 -2.75 38.82 4.44
N GLY A 541 -1.51 38.37 4.64
CA GLY A 541 -0.59 38.89 5.66
C GLY A 541 0.14 40.18 5.28
N GLY A 542 -0.19 40.81 4.15
CA GLY A 542 0.36 42.08 3.71
C GLY A 542 1.64 42.01 2.88
N ASN A 543 2.29 40.84 2.78
CA ASN A 543 3.50 40.66 1.98
C ASN A 543 3.21 40.77 0.48
N ILE A 544 4.09 41.48 -0.24
CA ILE A 544 4.03 41.61 -1.69
C ILE A 544 4.90 40.52 -2.33
N ILE A 545 4.28 39.70 -3.17
CA ILE A 545 4.91 38.66 -3.97
C ILE A 545 5.07 39.16 -5.39
N THR A 546 6.27 39.06 -5.92
CA THR A 546 6.57 39.38 -7.31
C THR A 546 6.77 38.10 -8.12
N ASN A 547 6.92 38.27 -9.44
CA ASN A 547 7.34 37.18 -10.31
C ASN A 547 8.62 36.48 -9.85
N ALA A 548 9.47 37.08 -9.00
CA ALA A 548 10.68 36.45 -8.42
C ALA A 548 10.42 35.15 -7.65
N SER A 549 9.19 34.93 -7.18
CA SER A 549 8.79 33.76 -6.40
C SER A 549 7.99 32.71 -7.19
N VAL A 550 7.67 32.97 -8.46
CA VAL A 550 6.88 32.03 -9.28
C VAL A 550 7.74 30.84 -9.72
N VAL A 551 7.23 29.63 -9.58
CA VAL A 551 7.82 28.40 -10.13
C VAL A 551 7.30 28.24 -11.57
N PRO A 552 8.17 28.13 -12.58
CA PRO A 552 7.78 27.96 -13.98
C PRO A 552 7.16 26.58 -14.25
#